data_AF-A0AAD7FKM0-F1
#
_entry.id   AF-A0AAD7FKM0-F1
#
_cell.length_a   1.000
_cell.length_b   1.000
_cell.length_c   1.000
_cell.angle_alpha   90.00
_cell.angle_beta   90.00
_cell.angle_gamma   90.00
#
_symmetry.space_group_name_H-M   'P 1'
#
loop_
_entity.id
_entity.type
_entity.pdbx_description
1 polymer ?
#
loop_
_entity_poly.entity_id
_entity_poly.type
_entity_poly.pdbx_seq_one_letter_code
_entity_poly.pdbx_strand_id
1 'polypeptide(L)'
;MHTEHTLRLPDGTDIFYTDSGAPDTLDYTTVVVVHGIVFNGYVFERLHEWAPKYNARLVLMNRRGYHGSTPFTDAEVEEMHQGRKHFQDRLALQLACFLKHFIEKESAPPVNPDRSTGGLVLVGWSLANATTLSLLANPTVVGRELYEAIEPCLRTLVMYDPPTVALGYPMPPDTQVYYPLAVDPTVDPEERHSAIAVWVSAFYDHPDLGSGEPTGVHWAKPSEVVDPADTATIDCYSAEERAKFSTPFPVVLATDFPLFQPKMQALLQTQTHAALFEENTVSSYFPRLNVVHISGTRTIAVCIWAYTKTLRMYTDARASGKAIRPVKFVLVPGANHLRSGLCAVNPFARDAHLLQALHLRFNLILADLVHWSRSQGNITSAHRSISKSHLAALTWQLFVLEVPTLGRLSCSPFIPDTGKGLTFGPDFMRTEHTLRLPDGRDIFYTDSGAPNTLDYTTVVLIHGISFNGYVFERLHEWAPKYNARLVLMNRRGYHGSTPFTDAEVEHMHQGRKDFQDRLALQLAWFLKHFIE
;
A
#
# COMPACT_ATOMS: atom_id res chain seq x y z
N MET A 1 3.96 -4.07 24.98
CA MET A 1 5.43 -4.24 25.02
C MET A 1 5.74 -5.42 24.13
N HIS A 2 6.59 -5.26 23.12
CA HIS A 2 7.00 -6.37 22.25
C HIS A 2 8.08 -7.21 22.94
N THR A 3 8.31 -8.42 22.43
CA THR A 3 9.32 -9.36 22.95
C THR A 3 10.36 -9.65 21.87
N GLU A 4 11.58 -9.95 22.29
CA GLU A 4 12.69 -10.31 21.40
C GLU A 4 12.90 -11.82 21.43
N HIS A 5 13.13 -12.41 20.25
CA HIS A 5 13.25 -13.84 20.06
C HIS A 5 14.39 -14.18 19.13
N THR A 6 14.90 -15.39 19.25
CA THR A 6 15.84 -15.97 18.29
C THR A 6 15.39 -17.38 17.97
N LEU A 7 15.16 -17.64 16.68
CA LEU A 7 14.81 -18.95 16.17
C LEU A 7 16.03 -19.61 15.53
N ARG A 8 16.45 -20.76 16.08
CA ARG A 8 17.42 -21.65 15.44
C ARG A 8 16.71 -22.50 14.37
N LEU A 9 17.11 -22.35 13.12
CA LEU A 9 16.66 -23.13 11.98
C LEU A 9 17.35 -24.51 11.91
N PRO A 10 16.81 -25.49 11.14
CA PRO A 10 17.38 -26.84 11.06
C PRO A 10 18.83 -26.91 10.58
N ASP A 11 19.28 -25.95 9.78
CA ASP A 11 20.65 -25.86 9.27
C ASP A 11 21.63 -25.23 10.27
N GLY A 12 21.18 -24.91 11.47
CA GLY A 12 21.98 -24.25 12.50
C GLY A 12 21.97 -22.72 12.43
N THR A 13 21.25 -22.10 11.50
CA THR A 13 21.15 -20.63 11.39
C THR A 13 20.24 -20.07 12.48
N ASP A 14 20.69 -19.08 13.23
CA ASP A 14 19.85 -18.27 14.12
C ASP A 14 19.23 -17.08 13.36
N ILE A 15 17.93 -16.89 13.47
CA ILE A 15 17.17 -15.74 12.96
C ILE A 15 16.54 -14.99 14.13
N PHE A 16 16.94 -13.74 14.32
CA PHE A 16 16.38 -12.83 15.30
C PHE A 16 15.08 -12.19 14.79
N TYR A 17 14.11 -12.00 15.69
CA TYR A 17 12.91 -11.22 15.41
C TYR A 17 12.32 -10.61 16.68
N THR A 18 11.54 -9.55 16.51
CA THR A 18 10.68 -9.01 17.58
C THR A 18 9.21 -9.32 17.30
N ASP A 19 8.41 -9.47 18.36
CA ASP A 19 7.02 -9.90 18.27
C ASP A 19 6.11 -9.06 19.18
N SER A 20 5.04 -8.49 18.62
CA SER A 20 4.05 -7.71 19.37
C SER A 20 3.23 -8.56 20.35
N GLY A 21 3.22 -9.89 20.16
CA GLY A 21 2.27 -10.81 20.77
C GLY A 21 0.98 -10.93 19.96
N ALA A 22 0.30 -12.06 20.11
CA ALA A 22 -1.02 -12.29 19.52
C ALA A 22 -2.10 -11.45 20.21
N PRO A 23 -3.04 -10.83 19.45
CA PRO A 23 -4.28 -10.31 20.01
C PRO A 23 -5.14 -11.41 20.67
N ASP A 24 -6.09 -11.00 21.52
CA ASP A 24 -7.02 -11.92 22.21
C ASP A 24 -8.09 -12.55 21.29
N THR A 25 -8.04 -12.27 19.99
CA THR A 25 -8.95 -12.82 18.98
C THR A 25 -8.35 -14.07 18.33
N LEU A 26 -9.17 -14.86 17.63
CA LEU A 26 -8.70 -16.03 16.87
C LEU A 26 -8.57 -15.77 15.36
N ASP A 27 -8.96 -14.59 14.90
CA ASP A 27 -9.02 -14.21 13.49
C ASP A 27 -8.05 -13.08 13.11
N TYR A 28 -7.10 -12.76 14.00
CA TYR A 28 -6.10 -11.73 13.77
C TYR A 28 -5.21 -12.04 12.56
N THR A 29 -4.64 -11.00 11.95
CA THR A 29 -3.63 -11.17 10.91
C THR A 29 -2.24 -11.12 11.51
N THR A 30 -1.40 -12.11 11.21
CA THR A 30 0.05 -12.01 11.47
C THR A 30 0.72 -11.26 10.32
N VAL A 31 1.51 -10.24 10.61
CA VAL A 31 2.31 -9.49 9.62
C VAL A 31 3.78 -9.73 9.92
N VAL A 32 4.47 -10.46 9.04
CA VAL A 32 5.91 -10.69 9.12
C VAL A 32 6.62 -9.71 8.19
N VAL A 33 7.40 -8.79 8.75
CA VAL A 33 8.15 -7.79 7.99
C VAL A 33 9.61 -8.17 7.93
N VAL A 34 10.16 -8.20 6.71
CA VAL A 34 11.59 -8.40 6.44
C VAL A 34 12.17 -7.09 5.93
N HIS A 35 13.20 -6.60 6.61
CA HIS A 35 13.78 -5.27 6.35
C HIS A 35 14.77 -5.25 5.18
N GLY A 36 14.99 -4.06 4.60
CA GLY A 36 15.91 -3.82 3.48
C GLY A 36 17.37 -3.63 3.87
N ILE A 37 18.11 -2.99 2.96
CA ILE A 37 19.53 -2.62 3.12
C ILE A 37 19.68 -1.47 4.13
N VAL A 38 20.85 -1.35 4.76
CA VAL A 38 21.21 -0.34 5.79
C VAL A 38 20.45 -0.46 7.10
N PHE A 39 19.14 -0.65 7.05
CA PHE A 39 18.28 -0.74 8.23
C PHE A 39 18.10 -2.18 8.69
N ASN A 40 17.71 -2.37 9.95
CA ASN A 40 17.25 -3.64 10.50
C ASN A 40 15.75 -3.54 10.87
N GLY A 41 15.18 -4.62 11.43
CA GLY A 41 13.77 -4.71 11.79
C GLY A 41 13.29 -3.65 12.78
N TYR A 42 14.17 -3.09 13.63
CA TYR A 42 13.79 -2.06 14.59
C TYR A 42 13.32 -0.75 13.94
N VAL A 43 13.62 -0.51 12.66
CA VAL A 43 13.07 0.67 11.93
C VAL A 43 11.53 0.69 11.92
N PHE A 44 10.90 -0.47 12.12
CA PHE A 44 9.45 -0.64 12.21
C PHE A 44 8.95 -0.84 13.63
N GLU A 45 9.78 -0.72 14.67
CA GLU A 45 9.40 -1.16 16.03
C GLU A 45 8.21 -0.39 16.62
N ARG A 46 8.06 0.88 16.25
CA ARG A 46 6.93 1.71 16.69
C ARG A 46 5.57 1.16 16.22
N LEU A 47 5.56 0.37 15.14
CA LEU A 47 4.35 -0.28 14.64
C LEU A 47 3.80 -1.33 15.63
N HIS A 48 4.62 -1.86 16.55
CA HIS A 48 4.17 -2.80 17.57
C HIS A 48 3.04 -2.23 18.44
N GLU A 49 3.06 -0.93 18.72
CA GLU A 49 2.03 -0.25 19.52
C GLU A 49 0.68 -0.14 18.80
N TRP A 50 0.68 -0.30 17.47
CA TRP A 50 -0.50 -0.19 16.64
C TRP A 50 -1.08 -1.55 16.26
N ALA A 51 -0.28 -2.63 16.30
CA ALA A 51 -0.71 -3.96 15.88
C ALA A 51 -2.02 -4.41 16.56
N PRO A 52 -2.19 -4.31 17.90
CA PRO A 52 -3.44 -4.70 18.55
C PRO A 52 -4.65 -3.89 18.10
N LYS A 53 -4.47 -2.59 17.79
CA LYS A 53 -5.56 -1.69 17.34
C LYS A 53 -6.16 -2.11 16.00
N TYR A 54 -5.40 -2.86 15.21
CA TYR A 54 -5.80 -3.36 13.89
C TYR A 54 -6.09 -4.85 13.87
N ASN A 55 -6.27 -5.47 15.04
CA ASN A 55 -6.42 -6.92 15.18
C ASN A 55 -5.27 -7.67 14.46
N ALA A 56 -4.03 -7.23 14.70
CA ALA A 56 -2.84 -7.77 14.06
C ALA A 56 -1.77 -8.16 15.09
N ARG A 57 -0.98 -9.18 14.74
CA ARG A 57 0.29 -9.53 15.37
C ARG A 57 1.42 -9.11 14.44
N LEU A 58 2.36 -8.30 14.91
CA LEU A 58 3.49 -7.83 14.12
C LEU A 58 4.77 -8.58 14.52
N VAL A 59 5.45 -9.11 13.52
CA VAL A 59 6.72 -9.84 13.65
C VAL A 59 7.75 -9.13 12.78
N LEU A 60 8.82 -8.60 13.38
CA LEU A 60 9.88 -7.88 12.66
C LEU A 60 11.12 -8.76 12.61
N MET A 61 11.36 -9.39 11.46
CA MET A 61 12.43 -10.36 11.27
C MET A 61 13.71 -9.69 10.77
N ASN A 62 14.84 -9.97 11.43
CA ASN A 62 16.16 -9.54 10.96
C ASN A 62 16.75 -10.57 9.99
N ARG A 63 17.15 -10.10 8.81
CA ARG A 63 17.85 -10.93 7.81
C ARG A 63 19.18 -11.45 8.39
N ARG A 64 19.72 -12.52 7.81
CA ARG A 64 21.09 -12.96 8.12
C ARG A 64 22.09 -11.83 7.89
N GLY A 65 23.14 -11.80 8.71
CA GLY A 65 24.12 -10.72 8.71
C GLY A 65 23.67 -9.44 9.41
N TYR A 66 22.42 -9.34 9.85
CA TYR A 66 21.93 -8.20 10.63
C TYR A 66 21.84 -8.53 12.12
N HIS A 67 21.60 -7.50 12.94
CA HIS A 67 21.55 -7.59 14.40
C HIS A 67 20.78 -8.83 14.91
N GLY A 68 21.41 -9.60 15.80
CA GLY A 68 20.84 -10.80 16.41
C GLY A 68 20.77 -12.05 15.52
N SER A 69 20.85 -11.91 14.20
CA SER A 69 20.83 -13.04 13.26
C SER A 69 22.23 -13.53 12.90
N THR A 70 22.34 -14.78 12.49
CA THR A 70 23.63 -15.40 12.11
C THR A 70 24.24 -14.70 10.89
N PRO A 71 25.54 -14.36 10.91
CA PRO A 71 26.22 -13.78 9.75
C PRO A 71 26.34 -14.77 8.59
N PHE A 72 26.64 -14.26 7.39
CA PHE A 72 27.06 -15.10 6.28
C PHE A 72 28.52 -15.52 6.48
N THR A 73 28.84 -16.75 6.07
CA THR A 73 30.22 -17.23 5.97
C THR A 73 30.88 -16.68 4.70
N ASP A 74 32.21 -16.62 4.67
CA ASP A 74 32.96 -16.16 3.49
C ASP A 74 32.61 -16.97 2.22
N ALA A 75 32.36 -18.27 2.37
CA ALA A 75 31.95 -19.12 1.26
C ALA A 75 30.58 -18.71 0.68
N GLU A 76 29.63 -18.33 1.53
CA GLU A 76 28.31 -17.84 1.12
C GLU A 76 28.41 -16.45 0.49
N VAL A 77 29.28 -15.58 1.01
CA VAL A 77 29.55 -14.27 0.40
C VAL A 77 30.14 -14.44 -1.00
N GLU A 78 31.07 -15.38 -1.18
CA GLU A 78 31.61 -15.71 -2.50
C GLU A 78 30.55 -16.33 -3.43
N GLU A 79 29.62 -17.14 -2.90
CA GLU A 79 28.44 -17.58 -3.67
C GLU A 79 27.62 -16.40 -4.19
N MET A 80 27.41 -15.37 -3.37
CA MET A 80 26.71 -14.16 -3.81
C MET A 80 27.46 -13.43 -4.92
N HIS A 81 28.77 -13.19 -4.76
CA HIS A 81 29.60 -12.53 -5.76
C HIS A 81 29.57 -13.25 -7.11
N GLN A 82 29.56 -14.58 -7.08
CA GLN A 82 29.51 -15.41 -8.28
C GLN A 82 28.11 -15.55 -8.89
N GLY A 83 27.06 -15.01 -8.25
CA GLY A 83 25.67 -15.20 -8.69
C GLY A 83 25.22 -16.66 -8.63
N ARG A 84 25.73 -17.44 -7.67
CA ARG A 84 25.39 -18.87 -7.54
C ARG A 84 23.98 -19.03 -7.00
N LYS A 85 23.14 -19.73 -7.76
CA LYS A 85 21.73 -20.02 -7.41
C LYS A 85 21.58 -20.63 -6.01
N HIS A 86 22.53 -21.47 -5.60
CA HIS A 86 22.56 -22.09 -4.27
C HIS A 86 22.39 -21.09 -3.11
N PHE A 87 22.91 -19.88 -3.26
CA PHE A 87 22.73 -18.84 -2.25
C PHE A 87 21.24 -18.44 -2.08
N GLN A 88 20.54 -18.16 -3.18
CA GLN A 88 19.11 -17.82 -3.14
C GLN A 88 18.25 -19.01 -2.71
N ASP A 89 18.65 -20.22 -3.10
CA ASP A 89 18.01 -21.48 -2.69
C ASP A 89 18.06 -21.67 -1.17
N ARG A 90 19.21 -21.36 -0.56
CA ARG A 90 19.37 -21.38 0.90
C ARG A 90 18.47 -20.34 1.57
N LEU A 91 18.42 -19.12 1.05
CA LEU A 91 17.54 -18.07 1.60
C LEU A 91 16.06 -18.45 1.52
N ALA A 92 15.63 -19.06 0.41
CA ALA A 92 14.27 -19.54 0.22
C ALA A 92 13.89 -20.60 1.27
N LEU A 93 14.78 -21.58 1.48
CA LEU A 93 14.60 -22.64 2.46
C LEU A 93 14.58 -22.09 3.90
N GLN A 94 15.50 -21.19 4.23
CA GLN A 94 15.57 -20.56 5.55
C GLN A 94 14.30 -19.77 5.87
N LEU A 95 13.80 -18.98 4.91
CA LEU A 95 12.53 -18.26 5.07
C LEU A 95 11.34 -19.22 5.22
N ALA A 96 11.28 -20.28 4.42
CA ALA A 96 10.23 -21.30 4.54
C ALA A 96 10.25 -21.99 5.92
N CYS A 97 11.44 -22.40 6.40
CA CYS A 97 11.60 -23.00 7.72
C CYS A 97 11.21 -22.04 8.85
N PHE A 98 11.59 -20.76 8.74
CA PHE A 98 11.17 -19.73 9.69
C PHE A 98 9.64 -19.63 9.75
N LEU A 99 8.98 -19.50 8.59
CA LEU A 99 7.52 -19.35 8.53
C LEU A 99 6.80 -20.59 9.06
N LYS A 100 7.22 -21.80 8.67
CA LYS A 100 6.65 -23.05 9.18
C LYS A 100 6.77 -23.13 10.70
N HIS A 101 7.98 -22.92 11.23
CA HIS A 101 8.21 -22.99 12.67
C HIS A 101 7.37 -21.95 13.42
N PHE A 102 7.32 -20.72 12.91
CA PHE A 102 6.51 -19.67 13.51
C PHE A 102 5.03 -20.05 13.52
N ILE A 103 4.48 -20.52 12.39
CA ILE A 103 3.08 -20.96 12.30
C ILE A 103 2.78 -22.06 13.33
N GLU A 104 3.64 -23.09 13.42
CA GLU A 104 3.43 -24.26 14.28
C GLU A 104 3.58 -23.93 15.77
N LYS A 105 4.64 -23.19 16.13
CA LYS A 105 4.94 -22.88 17.53
C LYS A 105 4.05 -21.79 18.09
N GLU A 106 3.80 -20.76 17.29
CA GLU A 106 3.10 -19.55 17.72
C GLU A 106 1.59 -19.59 17.40
N SER A 107 1.12 -20.71 16.84
CA SER A 107 -0.29 -20.97 16.51
C SER A 107 -0.91 -19.84 15.68
N ALA A 108 -0.21 -19.42 14.63
CA ALA A 108 -0.71 -18.40 13.72
C ALA A 108 -2.05 -18.86 13.11
N PRO A 109 -3.11 -18.03 13.14
CA PRO A 109 -4.42 -18.46 12.67
C PRO A 109 -4.39 -18.74 11.17
N PRO A 110 -5.09 -19.79 10.69
CA PRO A 110 -5.19 -20.03 9.26
C PRO A 110 -5.94 -18.89 8.57
N VAL A 111 -5.80 -18.82 7.25
CA VAL A 111 -6.64 -17.94 6.44
C VAL A 111 -8.09 -18.43 6.52
N ASN A 112 -9.03 -17.53 6.79
CA ASN A 112 -10.44 -17.88 6.79
C ASN A 112 -10.95 -18.24 5.36
N PRO A 113 -12.12 -18.90 5.21
CA PRO A 113 -12.56 -19.40 3.91
C PRO A 113 -12.72 -18.33 2.81
N ASP A 114 -13.16 -17.12 3.18
CA ASP A 114 -13.29 -15.99 2.25
C ASP A 114 -11.98 -15.21 2.03
N ARG A 115 -10.91 -15.63 2.73
CA ARG A 115 -9.56 -15.03 2.73
C ARG A 115 -9.50 -13.56 3.12
N SER A 116 -10.48 -13.06 3.86
CA SER A 116 -10.54 -11.66 4.31
C SER A 116 -9.97 -11.43 5.72
N THR A 117 -9.88 -12.45 6.57
CA THR A 117 -9.29 -12.37 7.93
C THR A 117 -8.35 -13.55 8.19
N GLY A 118 -7.70 -13.55 9.36
CA GLY A 118 -6.71 -14.56 9.70
C GLY A 118 -5.46 -14.55 8.82
N GLY A 119 -4.65 -15.58 9.00
CA GLY A 119 -3.48 -15.84 8.17
C GLY A 119 -2.29 -14.93 8.43
N LEU A 120 -1.35 -15.04 7.50
CA LEU A 120 -0.06 -14.42 7.50
C LEU A 120 0.10 -13.54 6.26
N VAL A 121 0.56 -12.32 6.48
CA VAL A 121 1.02 -11.39 5.46
C VAL A 121 2.53 -11.29 5.57
N LEU A 122 3.23 -11.68 4.51
CA LEU A 122 4.68 -11.55 4.41
C LEU A 122 4.98 -10.24 3.69
N VAL A 123 5.77 -9.36 4.31
CA VAL A 123 6.16 -8.07 3.75
C VAL A 123 7.66 -8.08 3.49
N GLY A 124 8.06 -7.99 2.21
CA GLY A 124 9.43 -7.67 1.84
C GLY A 124 9.54 -6.16 1.63
N TRP A 125 10.31 -5.47 2.47
CA TRP A 125 10.59 -4.05 2.24
C TRP A 125 11.94 -3.90 1.53
N SER A 126 11.97 -3.05 0.49
CA SER A 126 13.19 -2.68 -0.21
C SER A 126 13.95 -3.93 -0.70
N LEU A 127 15.24 -4.09 -0.36
CA LEU A 127 16.07 -5.21 -0.78
C LEU A 127 15.59 -6.58 -0.28
N ALA A 128 14.78 -6.63 0.78
CA ALA A 128 14.21 -7.87 1.30
C ALA A 128 13.30 -8.58 0.30
N ASN A 129 12.82 -7.87 -0.72
CA ASN A 129 12.04 -8.46 -1.81
C ASN A 129 12.82 -9.54 -2.57
N ALA A 130 14.15 -9.44 -2.66
CA ALA A 130 14.96 -10.53 -3.20
C ALA A 130 14.79 -11.82 -2.37
N THR A 131 14.79 -11.71 -1.04
CA THR A 131 14.59 -12.84 -0.13
C THR A 131 13.16 -13.36 -0.19
N THR A 132 12.14 -12.51 -0.13
CA THR A 132 10.74 -12.97 -0.14
C THR A 132 10.31 -13.57 -1.48
N LEU A 133 10.84 -13.08 -2.61
CA LEU A 133 10.61 -13.69 -3.93
C LEU A 133 11.33 -15.04 -4.09
N SER A 134 12.46 -15.26 -3.40
CA SER A 134 13.17 -16.55 -3.45
C SER A 134 12.29 -17.71 -2.97
N LEU A 135 11.42 -17.47 -1.97
CA LEU A 135 10.42 -18.44 -1.47
C LEU A 135 9.42 -18.87 -2.55
N LEU A 136 9.10 -17.99 -3.50
CA LEU A 136 8.14 -18.29 -4.57
C LEU A 136 8.81 -18.88 -5.81
N ALA A 137 10.07 -18.55 -6.04
CA ALA A 137 10.78 -18.87 -7.28
C ALA A 137 11.50 -20.23 -7.28
N ASN A 138 11.77 -20.81 -6.11
CA ASN A 138 12.63 -22.00 -5.98
C ASN A 138 11.90 -23.21 -5.36
N PRO A 139 10.80 -23.68 -5.97
CA PRO A 139 9.93 -24.63 -5.31
C PRO A 139 10.53 -26.03 -5.12
N THR A 140 11.47 -26.42 -5.97
CA THR A 140 12.15 -27.71 -5.86
C THR A 140 13.04 -27.80 -4.62
N VAL A 141 13.61 -26.68 -4.18
CA VAL A 141 14.49 -26.64 -2.99
C VAL A 141 13.69 -26.50 -1.71
N VAL A 142 12.66 -25.64 -1.71
CA VAL A 142 11.78 -25.50 -0.54
C VAL A 142 11.05 -26.81 -0.25
N GLY A 143 10.68 -27.55 -1.29
CA GLY A 143 10.03 -28.85 -1.15
C GLY A 143 8.55 -28.74 -0.80
N ARG A 144 7.78 -29.74 -1.24
CA ARG A 144 6.30 -29.71 -1.16
C ARG A 144 5.77 -29.66 0.28
N GLU A 145 6.45 -30.35 1.20
CA GLU A 145 6.08 -30.39 2.62
C GLU A 145 6.05 -28.98 3.24
N LEU A 146 7.05 -28.14 2.97
CA LEU A 146 7.09 -26.77 3.51
C LEU A 146 5.99 -25.89 2.89
N TYR A 147 5.71 -26.02 1.59
CA TYR A 147 4.60 -25.30 0.96
C TYR A 147 3.25 -25.68 1.57
N GLU A 148 2.99 -26.99 1.74
CA GLU A 148 1.74 -27.49 2.31
C GLU A 148 1.55 -27.06 3.77
N ALA A 149 2.63 -26.92 4.54
CA ALA A 149 2.58 -26.39 5.90
C ALA A 149 2.29 -24.87 5.95
N ILE A 150 2.80 -24.11 4.99
CA ILE A 150 2.70 -22.64 4.98
C ILE A 150 1.41 -22.15 4.30
N GLU A 151 0.97 -22.81 3.23
CA GLU A 151 -0.14 -22.35 2.38
C GLU A 151 -1.46 -22.07 3.13
N PRO A 152 -1.87 -22.88 4.13
CA PRO A 152 -3.09 -22.61 4.89
C PRO A 152 -3.07 -21.28 5.63
N CYS A 153 -1.89 -20.76 5.95
CA CYS A 153 -1.72 -19.49 6.67
C CYS A 153 -1.29 -18.35 5.75
N LEU A 154 -0.44 -18.59 4.75
CA LEU A 154 0.09 -17.51 3.90
C LEU A 154 -1.00 -16.94 2.97
N ARG A 155 -1.42 -15.71 3.26
CA ARG A 155 -2.49 -15.01 2.57
C ARG A 155 -1.99 -14.11 1.46
N THR A 156 -0.98 -13.30 1.80
CA THR A 156 -0.52 -12.19 0.97
C THR A 156 0.99 -12.03 1.06
N LEU A 157 1.63 -11.83 -0.09
CA LEU A 157 2.96 -11.25 -0.18
C LEU A 157 2.82 -9.75 -0.52
N VAL A 158 3.41 -8.89 0.29
CA VAL A 158 3.53 -7.45 0.02
C VAL A 158 4.95 -7.16 -0.39
N MET A 159 5.11 -6.73 -1.63
CA MET A 159 6.34 -6.16 -2.14
C MET A 159 6.32 -4.66 -1.86
N TYR A 160 6.90 -4.27 -0.72
CA TYR A 160 6.92 -2.88 -0.30
C TYR A 160 8.18 -2.17 -0.81
N ASP A 161 7.96 -1.33 -1.80
CA ASP A 161 8.90 -0.43 -2.44
C ASP A 161 10.22 -1.10 -2.88
N PRO A 162 10.14 -2.20 -3.66
CA PRO A 162 11.33 -2.90 -4.14
C PRO A 162 12.15 -2.02 -5.09
N PRO A 163 13.46 -1.84 -4.87
CA PRO A 163 14.33 -1.22 -5.86
C PRO A 163 14.64 -2.17 -7.01
N THR A 164 15.11 -1.65 -8.14
CA THR A 164 15.54 -2.43 -9.32
C THR A 164 16.49 -3.57 -8.97
N VAL A 165 17.46 -3.31 -8.07
CA VAL A 165 18.44 -4.31 -7.61
C VAL A 165 17.77 -5.53 -6.97
N ALA A 166 16.67 -5.34 -6.23
CA ALA A 166 15.97 -6.44 -5.57
C ALA A 166 15.26 -7.36 -6.56
N LEU A 167 14.92 -6.83 -7.74
CA LEU A 167 14.17 -7.53 -8.79
C LEU A 167 15.06 -7.96 -9.98
N GLY A 168 16.35 -7.60 -9.97
CA GLY A 168 17.27 -7.86 -11.09
C GLY A 168 16.93 -7.06 -12.36
N TYR A 169 16.27 -5.91 -12.22
CA TYR A 169 15.90 -5.11 -13.39
C TYR A 169 17.03 -4.19 -13.83
N PRO A 170 17.29 -4.08 -15.14
CA PRO A 170 18.26 -3.11 -15.62
C PRO A 170 17.75 -1.69 -15.43
N MET A 171 18.69 -0.80 -15.14
CA MET A 171 18.47 0.64 -15.15
C MET A 171 18.08 1.11 -16.56
N PRO A 172 17.29 2.19 -16.69
CA PRO A 172 16.99 2.75 -17.99
C PRO A 172 18.28 3.27 -18.65
N PRO A 173 18.48 3.04 -19.95
CA PRO A 173 19.62 3.60 -20.68
C PRO A 173 19.70 5.12 -20.53
N ASP A 174 20.91 5.66 -20.59
CA ASP A 174 21.19 7.11 -20.61
C ASP A 174 20.68 7.91 -19.39
N THR A 175 20.31 7.23 -18.30
CA THR A 175 19.99 7.89 -17.03
C THR A 175 21.23 8.05 -16.16
N GLN A 176 21.57 9.29 -15.83
CA GLN A 176 22.58 9.59 -14.82
C GLN A 176 21.97 9.40 -13.45
N VAL A 177 22.01 8.17 -12.96
CA VAL A 177 21.49 7.83 -11.63
C VAL A 177 22.50 8.25 -10.58
N TYR A 178 22.09 9.13 -9.67
CA TYR A 178 22.82 9.29 -8.42
C TYR A 178 22.70 8.01 -7.59
N TYR A 179 23.82 7.32 -7.46
CA TYR A 179 23.92 6.09 -6.72
C TYR A 179 25.00 6.23 -5.64
N PRO A 180 24.65 6.61 -4.39
CA PRO A 180 25.66 6.85 -3.35
C PRO A 180 26.46 5.59 -2.99
N LEU A 181 25.96 4.41 -3.37
CA LEU A 181 26.65 3.13 -3.22
C LEU A 181 27.77 2.92 -4.27
N ALA A 182 27.75 3.67 -5.38
CA ALA A 182 28.79 3.66 -6.42
C ALA A 182 29.84 4.78 -6.24
N VAL A 183 29.90 5.39 -5.05
CA VAL A 183 30.75 6.56 -4.76
C VAL A 183 32.23 6.18 -4.61
N ASP A 184 33.09 7.14 -4.96
CA ASP A 184 34.54 7.13 -4.85
C ASP A 184 35.03 6.42 -3.56
N PRO A 185 35.86 5.36 -3.65
CA PRO A 185 36.40 4.66 -2.49
C PRO A 185 37.22 5.55 -1.56
N THR A 186 37.61 6.76 -1.98
CA THR A 186 38.29 7.74 -1.11
C THR A 186 37.36 8.44 -0.14
N VAL A 187 36.03 8.35 -0.29
CA VAL A 187 35.08 8.90 0.66
C VAL A 187 35.05 8.04 1.92
N ASP A 188 35.00 8.68 3.07
CA ASP A 188 34.95 8.00 4.36
C ASP A 188 33.76 7.00 4.41
N PRO A 189 33.96 5.77 4.93
CA PRO A 189 32.89 4.78 5.04
C PRO A 189 31.64 5.25 5.79
N GLU A 190 31.79 6.04 6.85
CA GLU A 190 30.66 6.57 7.63
C GLU A 190 29.95 7.69 6.87
N GLU A 191 30.69 8.54 6.17
CA GLU A 191 30.11 9.54 5.28
C GLU A 191 29.27 8.89 4.17
N ARG A 192 29.79 7.80 3.56
CA ARG A 192 29.04 7.01 2.58
C ARG A 192 27.78 6.42 3.18
N HIS A 193 27.89 5.81 4.35
CA HIS A 193 26.75 5.23 5.06
C HIS A 193 25.65 6.28 5.32
N SER A 194 26.03 7.45 5.81
CA SER A 194 25.12 8.57 6.03
C SER A 194 24.48 9.05 4.72
N ALA A 195 25.26 9.19 3.65
CA ALA A 195 24.76 9.61 2.34
C ALA A 195 23.75 8.61 1.76
N ILE A 196 23.98 7.30 1.94
CA ILE A 196 23.04 6.26 1.53
C ILE A 196 21.76 6.35 2.35
N ALA A 197 21.85 6.49 3.67
CA ALA A 197 20.69 6.57 4.56
C ALA A 197 19.81 7.80 4.25
N VAL A 198 20.41 8.95 3.96
CA VAL A 198 19.69 10.16 3.50
C VAL A 198 19.07 9.92 2.13
N TRP A 199 19.84 9.41 1.17
CA TRP A 199 19.36 9.14 -0.19
C TRP A 199 18.14 8.23 -0.21
N VAL A 200 18.17 7.12 0.52
CA VAL A 200 17.03 6.19 0.58
C VAL A 200 15.85 6.76 1.36
N SER A 201 16.02 7.78 2.21
CA SER A 201 14.95 8.31 3.06
C SER A 201 14.48 9.73 2.71
N ALA A 202 14.96 10.30 1.60
CA ALA A 202 14.55 11.60 1.09
C ALA A 202 13.19 11.53 0.36
N PHE A 203 12.60 12.69 0.07
CA PHE A 203 11.33 12.83 -0.65
C PHE A 203 11.56 13.43 -2.04
N TYR A 204 11.34 12.66 -3.11
CA TYR A 204 11.64 13.08 -4.48
C TYR A 204 10.38 13.51 -5.24
N ASP A 205 10.34 14.74 -5.74
CA ASP A 205 9.19 15.25 -6.51
C ASP A 205 9.26 14.89 -7.98
N HIS A 206 8.93 13.64 -8.30
CA HIS A 206 9.01 13.14 -9.67
C HIS A 206 8.16 13.96 -10.68
N PRO A 207 8.72 14.34 -11.85
CA PRO A 207 8.03 15.23 -12.78
C PRO A 207 6.72 14.69 -13.35
N ASP A 208 6.69 13.40 -13.72
CA ASP A 208 5.53 12.78 -14.36
C ASP A 208 5.57 11.24 -14.22
N LEU A 209 5.17 10.75 -13.05
CA LEU A 209 5.02 9.31 -12.80
C LEU A 209 4.01 8.63 -13.75
N GLY A 210 3.03 9.39 -14.26
CA GLY A 210 1.98 8.86 -15.13
C GLY A 210 2.48 8.44 -16.51
N SER A 211 3.56 9.05 -17.00
CA SER A 211 4.20 8.66 -18.25
C SER A 211 4.73 7.22 -18.24
N GLY A 212 5.17 6.74 -17.07
CA GLY A 212 5.96 5.52 -16.93
C GLY A 212 7.33 5.58 -17.63
N GLU A 213 7.75 6.74 -18.13
CA GLU A 213 9.02 6.91 -18.82
C GLU A 213 10.13 7.33 -17.86
N PRO A 214 11.41 7.04 -18.17
CA PRO A 214 12.54 7.46 -17.32
C PRO A 214 12.58 8.97 -17.08
N THR A 215 12.14 9.78 -18.06
CA THR A 215 12.05 11.25 -17.96
C THR A 215 11.01 11.73 -16.95
N GLY A 216 10.06 10.87 -16.57
CA GLY A 216 9.05 11.14 -15.55
C GLY A 216 9.55 10.94 -14.12
N VAL A 217 10.79 10.51 -13.93
CA VAL A 217 11.40 10.18 -12.63
C VAL A 217 12.63 11.06 -12.38
N HIS A 218 12.81 11.51 -11.15
CA HIS A 218 14.01 12.26 -10.75
C HIS A 218 15.13 11.32 -10.31
N TRP A 219 16.25 11.36 -11.02
CA TRP A 219 17.42 10.52 -10.82
C TRP A 219 18.58 11.19 -10.06
N ALA A 220 18.41 12.48 -9.77
CA ALA A 220 19.40 13.38 -9.20
C ALA A 220 19.62 13.17 -7.68
N LYS A 221 20.62 13.86 -7.12
CA LYS A 221 20.89 13.84 -5.67
C LYS A 221 19.74 14.46 -4.89
N PRO A 222 19.48 14.02 -3.64
CA PRO A 222 18.48 14.66 -2.78
C PRO A 222 18.63 16.19 -2.72
N SER A 223 19.86 16.67 -2.55
CA SER A 223 20.18 18.11 -2.45
C SER A 223 19.82 18.94 -3.69
N GLU A 224 19.52 18.30 -4.83
CA GLU A 224 19.22 18.96 -6.11
C GLU A 224 17.72 19.01 -6.41
N VAL A 225 16.91 18.15 -5.78
CA VAL A 225 15.50 17.93 -6.17
C VAL A 225 14.51 17.87 -5.01
N VAL A 226 14.99 17.81 -3.77
CA VAL A 226 14.12 17.77 -2.58
C VAL A 226 13.81 19.21 -2.17
N ASP A 227 12.55 19.50 -1.84
CA ASP A 227 12.15 20.77 -1.23
C ASP A 227 12.97 20.97 0.06
N PRO A 228 13.67 22.10 0.26
CA PRO A 228 14.40 22.39 1.48
C PRO A 228 13.55 22.29 2.77
N ALA A 229 12.22 22.38 2.67
CA ALA A 229 11.30 22.17 3.77
C ALA A 229 11.10 20.69 4.14
N ASP A 230 11.41 19.75 3.25
CA ASP A 230 11.30 18.32 3.50
C ASP A 230 12.52 17.77 4.21
N THR A 231 12.30 17.24 5.40
CA THR A 231 13.32 16.52 6.17
C THR A 231 13.32 15.05 5.79
N ALA A 232 14.49 14.48 5.46
CA ALA A 232 14.61 13.06 5.20
C ALA A 232 14.15 12.25 6.43
N THR A 233 13.54 11.08 6.21
CA THR A 233 12.93 10.32 7.33
C THR A 233 13.95 9.89 8.36
N ILE A 234 15.19 9.61 7.95
CA ILE A 234 16.30 9.26 8.86
C ILE A 234 16.65 10.39 9.84
N ASP A 235 16.47 11.65 9.42
CA ASP A 235 16.81 12.83 10.22
C ASP A 235 15.74 13.13 11.28
N CYS A 236 14.57 12.51 11.16
CA CYS A 236 13.49 12.59 12.15
C CYS A 236 13.72 11.66 13.36
N TYR A 237 14.69 10.77 13.31
CA TYR A 237 15.03 9.87 14.41
C TYR A 237 16.01 10.50 15.39
N SER A 238 15.95 10.09 16.66
CA SER A 238 17.00 10.44 17.63
C SER A 238 18.33 9.76 17.28
N ALA A 239 19.43 10.18 17.89
CA ALA A 239 20.73 9.52 17.69
C ALA A 239 20.71 8.06 18.17
N GLU A 240 20.03 7.79 19.29
CA GLU A 240 19.85 6.44 19.83
C GLU A 240 19.02 5.56 18.88
N GLU A 241 17.94 6.11 18.34
CA GLU A 241 17.10 5.43 17.34
C GLU A 241 17.89 5.13 16.07
N ARG A 242 18.65 6.09 15.54
CA ARG A 242 19.51 5.85 14.38
C ARG A 242 20.54 4.75 14.63
N ALA A 243 21.17 4.75 15.79
CA ALA A 243 22.15 3.72 16.17
C ALA A 243 21.50 2.33 16.31
N LYS A 244 20.26 2.27 16.79
CA LYS A 244 19.49 1.03 16.91
C LYS A 244 18.98 0.50 15.57
N PHE A 245 18.50 1.38 14.70
CA PHE A 245 17.83 1.00 13.45
C PHE A 245 18.81 0.74 12.31
N SER A 246 19.97 1.38 12.34
CA SER A 246 20.98 1.28 11.28
C SER A 246 21.97 0.16 11.56
N THR A 247 22.53 -0.39 10.50
CA THR A 247 23.54 -1.45 10.54
C THR A 247 24.88 -0.87 10.10
N PRO A 248 25.99 -1.14 10.82
CA PRO A 248 27.29 -0.61 10.45
C PRO A 248 27.65 -0.91 9.00
N PHE A 249 28.24 0.07 8.31
CA PHE A 249 28.50 -0.02 6.88
C PHE A 249 29.38 -1.21 6.46
N PRO A 250 30.42 -1.63 7.20
CA PRO A 250 31.18 -2.83 6.86
C PRO A 250 30.32 -4.11 6.78
N VAL A 251 29.29 -4.20 7.61
CA VAL A 251 28.34 -5.32 7.56
C VAL A 251 27.48 -5.22 6.30
N VAL A 252 26.95 -4.04 5.98
CA VAL A 252 26.17 -3.80 4.75
C VAL A 252 26.98 -4.14 3.49
N LEU A 253 28.27 -3.77 3.47
CA LEU A 253 29.19 -4.11 2.38
C LEU A 253 29.39 -5.62 2.22
N ALA A 254 29.43 -6.38 3.32
CA ALA A 254 29.60 -7.83 3.26
C ALA A 254 28.30 -8.56 2.89
N THR A 255 27.14 -8.04 3.32
CA THR A 255 25.85 -8.74 3.23
C THR A 255 25.06 -8.41 1.97
N ASP A 256 25.02 -7.14 1.56
CA ASP A 256 24.08 -6.69 0.52
C ASP A 256 24.78 -6.20 -0.75
N PHE A 257 25.99 -5.65 -0.68
CA PHE A 257 26.73 -5.22 -1.88
C PHE A 257 26.99 -6.35 -2.91
N PRO A 258 27.21 -7.62 -2.51
CA PRO A 258 27.30 -8.72 -3.46
C PRO A 258 26.03 -8.89 -4.31
N LEU A 259 24.87 -8.43 -3.85
CA LEU A 259 23.61 -8.49 -4.62
C LEU A 259 23.64 -7.60 -5.87
N PHE A 260 24.50 -6.57 -5.90
CA PHE A 260 24.63 -5.64 -7.03
C PHE A 260 25.46 -6.19 -8.18
N GLN A 261 26.14 -7.33 -7.99
CA GLN A 261 27.01 -7.89 -9.02
C GLN A 261 26.20 -8.33 -10.25
N PRO A 262 26.71 -8.14 -11.48
CA PRO A 262 25.96 -8.45 -12.71
C PRO A 262 25.42 -9.88 -12.75
N LYS A 263 26.20 -10.87 -12.29
CA LYS A 263 25.78 -12.28 -12.23
C LYS A 263 24.62 -12.49 -11.26
N MET A 264 24.66 -11.85 -10.10
CA MET A 264 23.58 -11.91 -9.11
C MET A 264 22.33 -11.17 -9.60
N GLN A 265 22.49 -10.02 -10.26
CA GLN A 265 21.37 -9.31 -10.89
C GLN A 265 20.64 -10.15 -11.94
N ALA A 266 21.37 -10.87 -12.79
CA ALA A 266 20.78 -11.81 -13.74
C ALA A 266 19.99 -12.93 -13.04
N LEU A 267 20.55 -13.50 -11.96
CA LEU A 267 19.87 -14.51 -11.15
C LEU A 267 18.58 -13.96 -10.51
N LEU A 268 18.62 -12.75 -9.92
CA LEU A 268 17.46 -12.10 -9.32
C LEU A 268 16.37 -11.77 -10.35
N GLN A 269 16.76 -11.47 -11.58
CA GLN A 269 15.82 -11.28 -12.68
C GLN A 269 15.07 -12.58 -13.01
N THR A 270 15.81 -13.70 -13.15
CA THR A 270 15.21 -15.02 -13.35
C THR A 270 14.30 -15.38 -12.19
N GLN A 271 14.72 -15.11 -10.95
CA GLN A 271 13.95 -15.36 -9.74
C GLN A 271 12.62 -14.58 -9.74
N THR A 272 12.67 -13.28 -10.04
CA THR A 272 11.48 -12.43 -10.12
C THR A 272 10.52 -12.94 -11.21
N HIS A 273 11.06 -13.37 -12.35
CA HIS A 273 10.24 -13.94 -13.43
C HIS A 273 9.57 -15.24 -13.02
N ALA A 274 10.29 -16.16 -12.38
CA ALA A 274 9.74 -17.41 -11.87
C ALA A 274 8.63 -17.17 -10.83
N ALA A 275 8.87 -16.27 -9.87
CA ALA A 275 7.93 -15.97 -8.80
C ALA A 275 6.60 -15.37 -9.28
N LEU A 276 6.65 -14.46 -10.27
CA LEU A 276 5.49 -13.63 -10.66
C LEU A 276 4.86 -14.03 -12.00
N PHE A 277 5.64 -14.53 -12.96
CA PHE A 277 5.24 -14.62 -14.36
C PHE A 277 5.32 -16.04 -14.96
N GLU A 278 5.97 -16.99 -14.29
CA GLU A 278 6.05 -18.38 -14.76
C GLU A 278 4.81 -19.19 -14.37
N GLU A 279 4.03 -19.62 -15.37
CA GLU A 279 2.71 -20.24 -15.18
C GLU A 279 2.74 -21.51 -14.32
N ASN A 280 3.73 -22.38 -14.54
CA ASN A 280 3.88 -23.62 -13.76
C ASN A 280 4.14 -23.31 -12.28
N THR A 281 5.05 -22.37 -12.01
CA THR A 281 5.39 -21.96 -10.64
C THR A 281 4.18 -21.30 -9.96
N VAL A 282 3.47 -20.42 -10.65
CA VAL A 282 2.29 -19.73 -10.11
C VAL A 282 1.13 -20.67 -9.83
N SER A 283 0.84 -21.61 -10.73
CA SER A 283 -0.28 -22.55 -10.59
C SER A 283 -0.01 -23.68 -9.61
N SER A 284 1.26 -24.05 -9.41
CA SER A 284 1.63 -25.18 -8.56
C SER A 284 1.98 -24.79 -7.12
N TYR A 285 2.48 -23.57 -6.89
CA TYR A 285 3.01 -23.16 -5.60
C TYR A 285 2.38 -21.86 -5.11
N PHE A 286 1.64 -21.98 -4.00
CA PHE A 286 0.75 -20.95 -3.45
C PHE A 286 -0.18 -20.35 -4.51
N PRO A 287 -1.04 -21.16 -5.16
CA PRO A 287 -1.90 -20.69 -6.27
C PRO A 287 -2.91 -19.62 -5.85
N ARG A 288 -3.22 -19.52 -4.55
CA ARG A 288 -4.18 -18.56 -3.98
C ARG A 288 -3.51 -17.37 -3.29
N LEU A 289 -2.19 -17.21 -3.44
CA LEU A 289 -1.45 -16.10 -2.84
C LEU A 289 -1.75 -14.80 -3.58
N ASN A 290 -2.19 -13.79 -2.84
CA ASN A 290 -2.30 -12.44 -3.36
C ASN A 290 -0.93 -11.77 -3.30
N VAL A 291 -0.57 -11.02 -4.35
CA VAL A 291 0.60 -10.14 -4.31
C VAL A 291 0.17 -8.68 -4.37
N VAL A 292 0.73 -7.85 -3.50
CA VAL A 292 0.55 -6.39 -3.53
C VAL A 292 1.90 -5.73 -3.72
N HIS A 293 2.07 -4.99 -4.81
CA HIS A 293 3.24 -4.17 -5.07
C HIS A 293 2.92 -2.72 -4.68
N ILE A 294 3.56 -2.24 -3.62
CA ILE A 294 3.35 -0.90 -3.07
C ILE A 294 4.59 -0.06 -3.36
N SER A 295 4.42 1.16 -3.86
CA SER A 295 5.50 2.16 -3.93
C SER A 295 5.01 3.53 -3.51
N GLY A 296 5.92 4.37 -3.02
CA GLY A 296 5.60 5.75 -2.67
C GLY A 296 5.75 6.69 -3.85
N THR A 297 4.89 7.71 -4.00
CA THR A 297 5.02 8.66 -5.14
C THR A 297 6.19 9.63 -5.00
N ARG A 298 6.84 9.69 -3.83
CA ARG A 298 8.03 10.50 -3.55
C ARG A 298 9.21 9.65 -3.09
N THR A 299 9.27 8.38 -3.50
CA THR A 299 10.37 7.46 -3.15
C THR A 299 11.60 7.66 -4.06
N ILE A 300 12.67 6.88 -3.85
CA ILE A 300 13.84 6.89 -4.71
C ILE A 300 13.52 6.37 -6.12
N ALA A 301 14.19 6.95 -7.12
CA ALA A 301 13.98 6.67 -8.53
C ALA A 301 13.99 5.18 -8.90
N VAL A 302 14.90 4.42 -8.29
CA VAL A 302 15.06 2.98 -8.53
C VAL A 302 13.84 2.16 -8.10
N CYS A 303 13.08 2.61 -7.10
CA CYS A 303 11.87 1.92 -6.66
C CYS A 303 10.69 2.25 -7.59
N ILE A 304 10.53 3.52 -7.98
CA ILE A 304 9.54 3.90 -9.00
C ILE A 304 9.77 3.17 -10.32
N TRP A 305 11.02 3.09 -10.77
CA TRP A 305 11.33 2.39 -12.01
C TRP A 305 11.01 0.89 -11.93
N ALA A 306 11.32 0.26 -10.80
CA ALA A 306 10.95 -1.12 -10.54
C ALA A 306 9.43 -1.35 -10.52
N TYR A 307 8.67 -0.44 -9.90
CA TYR A 307 7.21 -0.44 -9.92
C TYR A 307 6.69 -0.38 -11.36
N THR A 308 7.09 0.64 -12.11
CA THR A 308 6.65 0.87 -13.50
C THR A 308 6.99 -0.31 -14.40
N LYS A 309 8.21 -0.86 -14.29
CA LYS A 309 8.64 -2.00 -15.08
C LYS A 309 7.85 -3.27 -14.76
N THR A 310 7.59 -3.53 -13.48
CA THR A 310 6.77 -4.67 -13.06
C THR A 310 5.33 -4.52 -13.56
N LEU A 311 4.75 -3.31 -13.48
CA LEU A 311 3.41 -3.03 -13.97
C LEU A 311 3.28 -3.24 -15.48
N ARG A 312 4.28 -2.79 -16.26
CA ARG A 312 4.34 -3.03 -17.72
C ARG A 312 4.39 -4.52 -18.03
N MET A 313 5.34 -5.24 -17.45
CA MET A 313 5.48 -6.69 -17.64
C MET A 313 4.21 -7.46 -17.25
N TYR A 314 3.58 -7.07 -16.15
CA TYR A 314 2.31 -7.65 -15.71
C TYR A 314 1.17 -7.39 -16.70
N THR A 315 1.05 -6.16 -17.18
CA THR A 315 0.02 -5.76 -18.14
C THR A 315 0.17 -6.51 -19.46
N ASP A 316 1.40 -6.58 -19.98
CA ASP A 316 1.72 -7.28 -21.22
C ASP A 316 1.45 -8.78 -21.12
N ALA A 317 1.83 -9.40 -19.99
CA ALA A 317 1.58 -10.81 -19.75
C ALA A 317 0.07 -11.11 -19.61
N ARG A 318 -0.71 -10.25 -18.95
CA ARG A 318 -2.18 -10.36 -18.88
C ARG A 318 -2.82 -10.20 -20.25
N ALA A 319 -2.39 -9.23 -21.05
CA ALA A 319 -2.88 -9.01 -22.41
C ALA A 319 -2.58 -10.20 -23.33
N SER A 320 -1.48 -10.91 -23.07
CA SER A 320 -1.10 -12.14 -23.78
C SER A 320 -1.82 -13.40 -23.30
N GLY A 321 -2.74 -13.29 -22.32
CA GLY A 321 -3.50 -14.43 -21.78
C GLY A 321 -2.70 -15.37 -20.88
N LYS A 322 -1.51 -14.97 -20.42
CA LYS A 322 -0.66 -15.81 -19.56
C LYS A 322 -1.27 -15.98 -18.16
N ALA A 323 -1.16 -17.19 -17.62
CA ALA A 323 -1.57 -17.52 -16.26
C ALA A 323 -0.52 -17.06 -15.23
N ILE A 324 -0.43 -15.74 -15.01
CA ILE A 324 0.53 -15.12 -14.09
C ILE A 324 -0.04 -14.89 -12.69
N ARG A 325 0.83 -14.64 -11.71
CA ARG A 325 0.42 -14.38 -10.33
C ARG A 325 -0.40 -13.08 -10.27
N PRO A 326 -1.58 -13.06 -9.63
CA PRO A 326 -2.33 -11.82 -9.48
C PRO A 326 -1.55 -10.80 -8.66
N VAL A 327 -1.28 -9.63 -9.24
CA VAL A 327 -0.58 -8.53 -8.58
C VAL A 327 -1.47 -7.29 -8.54
N LYS A 328 -1.70 -6.75 -7.35
CA LYS A 328 -2.30 -5.44 -7.13
C LYS A 328 -1.22 -4.40 -7.00
N PHE A 329 -1.28 -3.35 -7.81
CA PHE A 329 -0.32 -2.25 -7.80
C PHE A 329 -0.90 -1.05 -7.04
N VAL A 330 -0.12 -0.47 -6.12
CA VAL A 330 -0.54 0.65 -5.28
C VAL A 330 0.55 1.71 -5.24
N LEU A 331 0.22 2.93 -5.64
CA LEU A 331 1.04 4.11 -5.36
C LEU A 331 0.47 4.83 -4.14
N VAL A 332 1.31 5.10 -3.15
CA VAL A 332 0.93 5.84 -1.94
C VAL A 332 1.32 7.31 -2.12
N PRO A 333 0.35 8.24 -2.27
CA PRO A 333 0.65 9.65 -2.47
C PRO A 333 1.48 10.24 -1.33
N GLY A 334 2.50 11.01 -1.66
CA GLY A 334 3.39 11.70 -0.72
C GLY A 334 4.36 10.79 0.04
N ALA A 335 4.30 9.48 -0.14
CA ALA A 335 5.17 8.53 0.54
C ALA A 335 6.57 8.50 -0.07
N ASN A 336 7.60 8.33 0.77
CA ASN A 336 8.93 7.96 0.34
C ASN A 336 9.20 6.47 0.63
N HIS A 337 10.46 6.05 0.54
CA HIS A 337 10.89 4.67 0.74
C HIS A 337 10.65 4.12 2.15
N LEU A 338 10.74 4.97 3.19
CA LEU A 338 10.60 4.57 4.59
C LEU A 338 9.20 4.86 5.14
N ARG A 339 8.48 5.82 4.57
CA ARG A 339 7.28 6.44 5.15
C ARG A 339 6.13 6.49 4.15
N SER A 340 4.96 5.96 4.52
CA SER A 340 3.71 6.13 3.77
C SER A 340 3.13 7.56 3.94
N GLY A 341 2.77 8.25 2.86
CA GLY A 341 2.54 9.71 2.79
C GLY A 341 1.26 10.27 3.41
N LEU A 342 0.44 9.46 4.09
CA LEU A 342 -0.65 9.96 4.96
C LEU A 342 -0.14 10.73 6.20
N CYS A 343 1.18 10.73 6.37
CA CYS A 343 1.92 11.26 7.50
C CYS A 343 2.15 12.79 7.47
N ALA A 344 1.72 13.49 6.41
CA ALA A 344 1.92 14.93 6.27
C ALA A 344 0.97 15.79 7.13
N VAL A 345 -0.10 15.21 7.72
CA VAL A 345 -1.18 15.99 8.34
C VAL A 345 -1.26 15.86 9.87
N ASN A 346 -0.57 14.89 10.49
CA ASN A 346 -0.54 14.80 11.96
C ASN A 346 0.71 14.08 12.49
N PRO A 347 1.59 14.74 13.26
CA PRO A 347 2.76 14.11 13.87
C PRO A 347 2.45 13.02 14.91
N PHE A 348 1.19 12.83 15.31
CA PHE A 348 0.75 11.74 16.21
C PHE A 348 0.12 10.54 15.48
N ALA A 349 -0.11 10.60 14.16
CA ALA A 349 -0.67 9.50 13.35
C ALA A 349 0.41 8.74 12.57
N ARG A 350 1.66 8.77 13.04
CA ARG A 350 2.86 8.44 12.26
C ARG A 350 3.01 6.98 11.80
N ASP A 351 2.33 6.04 12.48
CA ASP A 351 2.68 4.61 12.43
C ASP A 351 1.49 3.67 12.11
N ALA A 352 0.29 4.20 11.85
CA ALA A 352 -0.93 3.40 11.76
C ALA A 352 -1.26 2.87 10.34
N HIS A 353 -0.63 3.43 9.30
CA HIS A 353 -1.11 3.30 7.93
C HIS A 353 -0.60 2.09 7.15
N LEU A 354 0.53 1.47 7.53
CA LEU A 354 0.92 0.18 6.95
C LEU A 354 -0.15 -0.87 7.30
N LEU A 355 -0.55 -0.92 8.57
CA LEU A 355 -1.62 -1.80 9.04
C LEU A 355 -2.98 -1.43 8.43
N GLN A 356 -3.28 -0.12 8.29
CA GLN A 356 -4.51 0.31 7.62
C GLN A 356 -4.54 -0.02 6.12
N ALA A 357 -3.42 0.14 5.39
CA ALA A 357 -3.29 -0.25 3.98
C ALA A 357 -3.43 -1.78 3.81
N LEU A 358 -2.96 -2.55 4.79
CA LEU A 358 -3.15 -3.99 4.87
C LEU A 358 -4.59 -4.39 5.24
N HIS A 359 -5.36 -3.51 5.89
CA HIS A 359 -6.73 -3.74 6.36
C HIS A 359 -7.82 -3.23 5.38
N LEU A 360 -7.47 -2.74 4.19
CA LEU A 360 -8.41 -2.11 3.24
C LEU A 360 -9.49 -3.07 2.69
N ARG A 361 -10.61 -3.22 3.41
CA ARG A 361 -11.87 -3.83 2.94
C ARG A 361 -12.71 -2.91 2.04
N PHE A 362 -12.51 -1.59 2.04
CA PHE A 362 -13.47 -0.67 1.40
C PHE A 362 -13.19 -0.35 -0.08
N ASN A 363 -11.93 -0.43 -0.53
CA ASN A 363 -11.57 -0.14 -1.92
C ASN A 363 -11.99 -1.25 -2.91
N LEU A 364 -12.35 -2.45 -2.42
CA LEU A 364 -12.80 -3.57 -3.27
C LEU A 364 -14.22 -3.33 -3.81
N ILE A 365 -15.12 -2.81 -2.98
CA ILE A 365 -16.50 -2.49 -3.37
C ILE A 365 -16.51 -1.43 -4.48
N LEU A 366 -15.70 -0.38 -4.36
CA LEU A 366 -15.57 0.69 -5.34
C LEU A 366 -14.87 0.25 -6.64
N ALA A 367 -13.84 -0.61 -6.55
CA ALA A 367 -13.15 -1.12 -7.73
C ALA A 367 -14.05 -2.04 -8.57
N ASP A 368 -14.83 -2.91 -7.93
CA ASP A 368 -15.78 -3.81 -8.61
C ASP A 368 -16.95 -3.01 -9.23
N LEU A 369 -17.41 -1.94 -8.56
CA LEU A 369 -18.43 -1.01 -9.06
C LEU A 369 -17.98 -0.20 -10.29
N VAL A 370 -16.75 0.32 -10.27
CA VAL A 370 -16.17 1.07 -11.41
C VAL A 370 -15.89 0.15 -12.59
N HIS A 371 -15.44 -1.08 -12.32
CA HIS A 371 -15.19 -2.08 -13.37
C HIS A 371 -16.49 -2.56 -14.02
N TRP A 372 -17.59 -2.67 -13.26
CA TRP A 372 -18.92 -2.97 -13.77
C TRP A 372 -19.50 -1.83 -14.62
N SER A 373 -19.41 -0.58 -14.15
CA SER A 373 -19.89 0.60 -14.89
C SER A 373 -19.22 0.75 -16.27
N ARG A 374 -17.89 0.51 -16.34
CA ARG A 374 -17.13 0.53 -17.61
C ARG A 374 -17.53 -0.59 -18.58
N SER A 375 -18.02 -1.72 -18.08
CA SER A 375 -18.46 -2.86 -18.90
C SER A 375 -19.79 -2.63 -19.63
N GLN A 376 -20.56 -1.59 -19.26
CA GLN A 376 -21.93 -1.35 -19.75
C GLN A 376 -22.05 -0.23 -20.79
N GLY A 377 -20.94 0.26 -21.35
CA GLY A 377 -20.90 0.91 -22.68
C GLY A 377 -21.73 2.19 -22.90
N ASN A 378 -22.16 2.93 -21.87
CA ASN A 378 -23.06 4.07 -22.04
C ASN A 378 -22.49 5.40 -21.54
N ILE A 379 -21.71 6.09 -22.38
CA ILE A 379 -21.61 7.57 -22.37
C ILE A 379 -21.37 8.07 -23.80
N THR A 380 -22.40 8.63 -24.44
CA THR A 380 -22.29 9.40 -25.70
C THR A 380 -22.48 10.89 -25.44
N SER A 381 -21.49 11.69 -25.89
CA SER A 381 -21.47 13.10 -26.31
C SER A 381 -22.46 14.15 -25.73
N ALA A 382 -21.94 15.26 -25.18
CA ALA A 382 -21.99 16.61 -25.79
C ALA A 382 -21.55 17.74 -24.83
N HIS A 383 -20.45 18.45 -25.15
CA HIS A 383 -20.39 19.89 -25.48
C HIS A 383 -18.93 20.39 -25.52
N ARG A 384 -18.61 21.17 -26.57
CA ARG A 384 -17.29 21.75 -26.88
C ARG A 384 -17.10 23.14 -26.27
N SER A 385 -15.82 23.44 -26.05
CA SER A 385 -15.09 24.72 -25.99
C SER A 385 -15.19 25.62 -24.75
N ILE A 386 -14.20 25.51 -23.87
CA ILE A 386 -13.45 26.66 -23.31
C ILE A 386 -11.95 26.35 -23.44
N SER A 387 -11.15 27.32 -23.88
CA SER A 387 -9.76 27.17 -24.31
C SER A 387 -8.73 27.06 -23.17
N LYS A 388 -7.58 26.52 -23.55
CA LYS A 388 -6.35 26.23 -22.78
C LYS A 388 -5.77 27.47 -22.07
N SER A 389 -5.74 27.45 -20.73
CA SER A 389 -4.58 27.77 -19.86
C SER A 389 -5.03 28.25 -18.45
N HIS A 390 -5.24 27.32 -17.50
CA HIS A 390 -5.19 27.47 -16.02
C HIS A 390 -6.21 26.56 -15.31
N LEU A 391 -6.05 25.23 -15.41
CA LEU A 391 -6.87 24.25 -14.65
C LEU A 391 -6.15 22.90 -14.50
N ALA A 392 -4.83 22.93 -14.34
CA ALA A 392 -4.06 21.77 -13.89
C ALA A 392 -3.78 21.94 -12.40
N ALA A 393 -4.10 20.90 -11.62
CA ALA A 393 -4.03 20.79 -10.16
C ALA A 393 -5.25 21.34 -9.38
N LEU A 394 -6.37 20.62 -9.45
CA LEU A 394 -7.21 20.37 -8.26
C LEU A 394 -8.00 19.06 -8.46
N THR A 395 -7.51 18.08 -7.72
CA THR A 395 -7.90 16.67 -7.54
C THR A 395 -9.39 16.37 -7.50
N TRP A 396 -9.76 15.23 -8.11
CA TRP A 396 -10.90 14.41 -7.73
C TRP A 396 -10.78 14.02 -6.25
N GLN A 397 -11.49 14.69 -5.36
CA GLN A 397 -11.63 14.26 -3.97
C GLN A 397 -13.08 13.80 -3.75
N LEU A 398 -13.25 12.49 -3.59
CA LEU A 398 -14.48 11.89 -3.10
C LEU A 398 -14.38 11.85 -1.58
N PHE A 399 -15.22 12.58 -0.86
CA PHE A 399 -15.36 12.42 0.59
C PHE A 399 -16.50 11.44 0.85
N VAL A 400 -16.20 10.35 1.56
CA VAL A 400 -17.17 9.37 2.06
C VAL A 400 -17.17 9.49 3.57
N LEU A 401 -18.32 9.80 4.16
CA LEU A 401 -18.46 9.95 5.61
C LEU A 401 -19.52 8.97 6.11
N GLU A 402 -19.13 8.14 7.07
CA GLU A 402 -19.99 7.12 7.70
C GLU A 402 -20.66 7.72 8.93
N VAL A 403 -22.00 7.68 8.98
CA VAL A 403 -22.78 8.11 10.14
C VAL A 403 -23.53 6.89 10.71
N PRO A 404 -23.09 6.32 11.86
CA PRO A 404 -23.80 5.21 12.48
C PRO A 404 -25.03 5.70 13.27
N THR A 405 -26.20 5.12 13.00
CA THR A 405 -27.40 5.28 13.84
C THR A 405 -27.35 4.33 15.04
N LEU A 406 -27.65 4.84 16.24
CA LEU A 406 -27.55 4.13 17.52
C LEU A 406 -28.59 3.00 17.64
N GLY A 407 -28.11 1.75 17.78
CA GLY A 407 -28.91 0.61 18.22
C GLY A 407 -28.17 -0.72 18.11
N ARG A 408 -27.49 -1.16 19.17
CA ARG A 408 -26.93 -2.52 19.26
C ARG A 408 -28.06 -3.55 19.36
N LEU A 409 -28.08 -4.54 18.46
CA LEU A 409 -28.49 -5.92 18.73
C LEU A 409 -27.94 -6.84 17.62
N SER A 410 -27.32 -7.96 18.02
CA SER A 410 -26.68 -8.94 17.13
C SER A 410 -27.68 -9.75 16.30
N CYS A 411 -27.39 -10.03 15.02
CA CYS A 411 -27.82 -11.25 14.32
C CYS A 411 -26.97 -11.54 13.06
N SER A 412 -26.79 -12.84 12.76
CA SER A 412 -25.97 -13.45 11.70
C SER A 412 -26.33 -13.03 10.25
N PRO A 413 -25.39 -13.12 9.29
CA PRO A 413 -25.67 -12.78 7.91
C PRO A 413 -26.44 -13.91 7.20
N PHE A 414 -27.62 -13.57 6.70
CA PHE A 414 -28.36 -14.32 5.70
C PHE A 414 -27.88 -13.89 4.30
N ILE A 415 -27.47 -14.83 3.46
CA ILE A 415 -27.07 -14.58 2.06
C ILE A 415 -28.24 -15.00 1.16
N PRO A 416 -28.84 -14.12 0.34
CA PRO A 416 -29.78 -14.55 -0.68
C PRO A 416 -29.06 -15.03 -1.94
N ASP A 417 -29.56 -16.15 -2.45
CA ASP A 417 -29.23 -16.81 -3.71
C ASP A 417 -29.39 -15.87 -4.92
N THR A 418 -28.34 -15.67 -5.72
CA THR A 418 -28.32 -14.76 -6.87
C THR A 418 -28.77 -15.40 -8.19
N GLY A 419 -29.57 -16.46 -8.14
CA GLY A 419 -30.09 -17.14 -9.32
C GLY A 419 -31.43 -16.62 -9.83
N LYS A 420 -31.51 -15.35 -10.28
CA LYS A 420 -32.52 -14.82 -11.24
C LYS A 420 -32.29 -13.31 -11.46
N GLY A 421 -32.28 -12.88 -12.73
CA GLY A 421 -32.20 -11.46 -13.07
C GLY A 421 -33.35 -10.68 -12.43
N LEU A 422 -33.02 -9.78 -11.50
CA LEU A 422 -33.95 -8.83 -10.91
C LEU A 422 -34.23 -7.73 -11.92
N THR A 423 -35.39 -7.78 -12.57
CA THR A 423 -35.99 -6.61 -13.21
C THR A 423 -36.57 -5.73 -12.11
N PHE A 424 -35.96 -4.57 -11.85
CA PHE A 424 -36.50 -3.58 -10.91
C PHE A 424 -37.67 -2.85 -11.57
N GLY A 425 -38.76 -2.70 -10.82
CA GLY A 425 -39.94 -1.97 -11.25
C GLY A 425 -39.70 -0.45 -11.33
N PRO A 426 -40.55 0.30 -12.06
CA PRO A 426 -40.36 1.72 -12.39
C PRO A 426 -40.47 2.73 -11.23
N ASP A 427 -40.64 2.30 -9.97
CA ASP A 427 -41.06 3.18 -8.87
C ASP A 427 -40.01 3.34 -7.74
N PHE A 428 -38.71 3.37 -8.04
CA PHE A 428 -37.73 3.85 -7.06
C PHE A 428 -37.79 5.39 -6.98
N MET A 429 -38.66 5.89 -6.10
CA MET A 429 -38.89 7.33 -5.89
C MET A 429 -37.68 7.95 -5.17
N ARG A 430 -36.72 8.42 -5.96
CA ARG A 430 -35.70 9.38 -5.49
C ARG A 430 -36.40 10.60 -4.89
N THR A 431 -35.89 11.09 -3.76
CA THR A 431 -36.40 12.32 -3.17
C THR A 431 -35.33 13.40 -3.25
N GLU A 432 -35.72 14.55 -3.80
CA GLU A 432 -34.87 15.74 -3.89
C GLU A 432 -35.20 16.64 -2.71
N HIS A 433 -34.16 17.12 -2.03
CA HIS A 433 -34.29 17.88 -0.80
C HIS A 433 -33.41 19.13 -0.86
N THR A 434 -33.79 20.12 -0.06
CA THR A 434 -33.00 21.32 0.17
C THR A 434 -32.92 21.59 1.66
N LEU A 435 -31.71 21.58 2.21
CA LEU A 435 -31.46 21.92 3.60
C LEU A 435 -31.05 23.38 3.75
N ARG A 436 -31.84 24.16 4.48
CA ARG A 436 -31.48 25.51 4.92
C ARG A 436 -30.53 25.43 6.11
N LEU A 437 -29.28 25.84 5.91
CA LEU A 437 -28.25 25.90 6.94
C LEU A 437 -28.47 27.09 7.90
N PRO A 438 -27.92 27.05 9.14
CA PRO A 438 -28.02 28.14 10.11
C PRO A 438 -27.55 29.51 9.63
N ASP A 439 -26.63 29.56 8.66
CA ASP A 439 -26.14 30.80 8.06
C ASP A 439 -27.04 31.33 6.93
N GLY A 440 -28.21 30.74 6.73
CA GLY A 440 -29.18 31.14 5.72
C GLY A 440 -28.80 30.73 4.30
N ARG A 441 -27.97 29.71 4.11
CA ARG A 441 -27.67 29.15 2.79
C ARG A 441 -28.34 27.80 2.60
N ASP A 442 -28.72 27.51 1.37
CA ASP A 442 -29.38 26.29 0.96
C ASP A 442 -28.37 25.29 0.37
N ILE A 443 -28.45 24.04 0.81
CA ILE A 443 -27.72 22.90 0.26
C ILE A 443 -28.71 21.92 -0.33
N PHE A 444 -28.60 21.67 -1.63
CA PHE A 444 -29.38 20.66 -2.32
C PHE A 444 -28.75 19.28 -2.14
N TYR A 445 -29.59 18.26 -1.99
CA TYR A 445 -29.16 16.87 -2.00
C TYR A 445 -30.25 15.95 -2.52
N THR A 446 -29.85 14.75 -2.92
CA THR A 446 -30.79 13.65 -3.19
C THR A 446 -30.59 12.54 -2.16
N ASP A 447 -31.66 11.85 -1.81
CA ASP A 447 -31.66 10.83 -0.76
C ASP A 447 -32.33 9.55 -1.27
N SER A 448 -31.66 8.41 -1.07
CA SER A 448 -32.22 7.09 -1.39
C SER A 448 -33.37 6.69 -0.47
N GLY A 449 -33.51 7.39 0.67
CA GLY A 449 -34.31 6.95 1.80
C GLY A 449 -33.56 5.95 2.68
N ALA A 450 -33.95 5.89 3.94
CA ALA A 450 -33.48 4.85 4.86
C ALA A 450 -34.05 3.48 4.44
N PRO A 451 -33.26 2.40 4.50
CA PRO A 451 -33.78 1.05 4.40
C PRO A 451 -34.85 0.76 5.47
N ASN A 452 -35.66 -0.28 5.28
CA ASN A 452 -36.66 -0.74 6.26
C ASN A 452 -36.06 -1.45 7.49
N THR A 453 -34.80 -1.18 7.80
CA THR A 453 -34.04 -1.75 8.92
C THR A 453 -33.60 -0.63 9.84
N LEU A 454 -33.40 -0.92 11.13
CA LEU A 454 -32.90 0.07 12.10
C LEU A 454 -31.36 0.13 12.15
N ASP A 455 -30.71 -0.92 11.68
CA ASP A 455 -29.26 -1.04 11.57
C ASP A 455 -28.89 -0.88 10.11
N TYR A 456 -28.55 0.33 9.68
CA TYR A 456 -28.10 0.63 8.32
C TYR A 456 -27.02 1.71 8.35
N THR A 457 -26.24 1.80 7.27
CA THR A 457 -25.18 2.81 7.15
C THR A 457 -25.65 3.99 6.31
N THR A 458 -25.57 5.21 6.82
CA THR A 458 -25.73 6.40 5.97
C THR A 458 -24.40 6.78 5.34
N VAL A 459 -24.39 6.86 4.02
CA VAL A 459 -23.24 7.25 3.20
C VAL A 459 -23.54 8.59 2.55
N VAL A 460 -22.78 9.63 2.92
CA VAL A 460 -22.86 10.94 2.29
C VAL A 460 -21.76 11.07 1.24
N LEU A 461 -22.14 11.30 -0.02
CA LEU A 461 -21.21 11.51 -1.13
C LEU A 461 -21.22 12.97 -1.58
N ILE A 462 -20.03 13.53 -1.74
CA ILE A 462 -19.81 14.88 -2.26
C ILE A 462 -19.01 14.77 -3.56
N HIS A 463 -19.49 15.45 -4.60
CA HIS A 463 -18.86 15.43 -5.92
C HIS A 463 -17.65 16.39 -6.01
N GLY A 464 -16.78 16.12 -7.00
CA GLY A 464 -15.64 16.96 -7.33
C GLY A 464 -16.00 18.20 -8.18
N ILE A 465 -14.98 18.84 -8.76
CA ILE A 465 -15.15 19.98 -9.68
C ILE A 465 -15.81 19.51 -10.99
N SER A 466 -16.68 20.34 -11.57
CA SER A 466 -17.34 20.15 -12.88
C SER A 466 -18.47 19.11 -12.96
N PHE A 467 -18.81 18.46 -11.84
CA PHE A 467 -19.96 17.55 -11.75
C PHE A 467 -20.90 18.01 -10.64
N ASN A 468 -22.12 17.49 -10.59
CA ASN A 468 -22.99 17.59 -9.42
C ASN A 468 -23.28 16.18 -8.90
N GLY A 469 -24.06 16.05 -7.83
CA GLY A 469 -24.41 14.80 -7.17
C GLY A 469 -25.06 13.78 -8.11
N TYR A 470 -25.68 14.19 -9.21
CA TYR A 470 -26.32 13.28 -10.17
C TYR A 470 -25.32 12.33 -10.86
N VAL A 471 -24.02 12.63 -10.87
CA VAL A 471 -23.02 11.68 -11.40
C VAL A 471 -23.01 10.33 -10.65
N PHE A 472 -23.53 10.33 -9.42
CA PHE A 472 -23.66 9.14 -8.57
C PHE A 472 -25.10 8.62 -8.49
N GLU A 473 -26.04 9.16 -9.28
CA GLU A 473 -27.48 8.89 -9.09
C GLU A 473 -27.84 7.40 -9.19
N ARG A 474 -27.15 6.64 -10.04
CA ARG A 474 -27.38 5.19 -10.21
C ARG A 474 -27.06 4.38 -8.95
N LEU A 475 -26.29 4.94 -8.01
CA LEU A 475 -26.00 4.27 -6.74
C LEU A 475 -27.21 4.23 -5.80
N HIS A 476 -28.20 5.11 -5.99
CA HIS A 476 -29.45 5.06 -5.21
C HIS A 476 -30.17 3.72 -5.33
N GLU A 477 -30.18 3.14 -6.53
CA GLU A 477 -30.77 1.83 -6.82
C GLU A 477 -30.07 0.69 -6.05
N TRP A 478 -28.82 0.88 -5.66
CA TRP A 478 -27.98 -0.15 -5.03
C TRP A 478 -27.99 -0.03 -3.51
N ALA A 479 -28.28 1.15 -2.96
CA ALA A 479 -28.22 1.41 -1.52
C ALA A 479 -29.00 0.40 -0.67
N PRO A 480 -30.25 -0.01 -1.03
CA PRO A 480 -30.99 -1.01 -0.26
C PRO A 480 -30.33 -2.39 -0.24
N LYS A 481 -29.64 -2.78 -1.33
CA LYS A 481 -28.96 -4.09 -1.44
C LYS A 481 -27.81 -4.23 -0.43
N TYR A 482 -27.20 -3.11 -0.05
CA TYR A 482 -26.09 -3.07 0.90
C TYR A 482 -26.51 -2.59 2.27
N ASN A 483 -27.81 -2.55 2.56
CA ASN A 483 -28.33 -2.08 3.84
C ASN A 483 -27.80 -0.67 4.17
N ALA A 484 -27.83 0.22 3.18
CA ALA A 484 -27.31 1.58 3.25
C ALA A 484 -28.34 2.62 2.81
N ARG A 485 -28.23 3.83 3.37
CA ARG A 485 -28.88 5.06 2.90
C ARG A 485 -27.84 5.91 2.20
N LEU A 486 -28.11 6.33 0.97
CA LEU A 486 -27.19 7.16 0.20
C LEU A 486 -27.72 8.59 0.09
N VAL A 487 -26.87 9.55 0.46
CA VAL A 487 -27.15 10.98 0.39
C VAL A 487 -26.14 11.63 -0.55
N LEU A 488 -26.61 12.17 -1.68
CA LEU A 488 -25.75 12.83 -2.67
C LEU A 488 -25.88 14.34 -2.51
N MET A 489 -24.90 14.96 -1.86
CA MET A 489 -24.90 16.39 -1.52
C MET A 489 -24.28 17.21 -2.66
N ASN A 490 -24.98 18.25 -3.10
CA ASN A 490 -24.40 19.31 -3.92
C ASN A 490 -23.76 20.35 -3.02
N ARG A 491 -22.49 20.68 -3.28
CA ARG A 491 -21.86 21.81 -2.62
C ARG A 491 -22.40 23.13 -3.17
N ARG A 492 -22.20 24.22 -2.42
CA ARG A 492 -22.52 25.57 -2.89
C ARG A 492 -21.95 25.87 -4.28
N GLY A 493 -22.66 26.67 -5.05
CA GLY A 493 -22.30 26.96 -6.44
C GLY A 493 -22.67 25.87 -7.45
N TYR A 494 -23.28 24.76 -7.02
CA TYR A 494 -23.81 23.72 -7.89
C TYR A 494 -25.35 23.69 -7.85
N HIS A 495 -25.94 22.93 -8.78
CA HIS A 495 -27.38 22.86 -9.00
C HIS A 495 -28.18 22.72 -7.69
N GLY A 496 -29.22 23.53 -7.54
CA GLY A 496 -30.12 23.55 -6.38
C GLY A 496 -29.53 24.15 -5.08
N SER A 497 -28.22 24.36 -4.98
CA SER A 497 -27.58 24.94 -3.79
C SER A 497 -27.35 26.44 -3.95
N THR A 498 -27.27 27.17 -2.84
CA THR A 498 -26.99 28.62 -2.87
C THR A 498 -25.65 28.90 -3.55
N PRO A 499 -25.61 29.79 -4.57
CA PRO A 499 -24.38 30.15 -5.25
C PRO A 499 -23.39 30.87 -4.32
N PHE A 500 -22.11 30.89 -4.69
CA PHE A 500 -21.13 31.76 -4.04
C PHE A 500 -21.36 33.21 -4.45
N THR A 501 -21.15 34.15 -3.54
CA THR A 501 -21.07 35.58 -3.89
C THR A 501 -19.72 35.88 -4.53
N ASP A 502 -19.61 36.98 -5.27
CA ASP A 502 -18.34 37.38 -5.91
C ASP A 502 -17.21 37.53 -4.89
N ALA A 503 -17.51 38.06 -3.70
CA ALA A 503 -16.54 38.18 -2.60
C ALA A 503 -16.07 36.81 -2.08
N GLU A 504 -16.95 35.80 -2.07
CA GLU A 504 -16.59 34.43 -1.67
C GLU A 504 -15.77 33.72 -2.74
N VAL A 505 -16.07 33.94 -4.02
CA VAL A 505 -15.26 33.45 -5.14
C VAL A 505 -13.85 34.03 -5.07
N GLU A 506 -13.74 35.34 -4.78
CA GLU A 506 -12.44 35.99 -4.58
C GLU A 506 -11.67 35.39 -3.39
N HIS A 507 -12.34 35.18 -2.25
CA HIS A 507 -11.70 34.52 -1.09
C HIS A 507 -11.24 33.08 -1.41
N MET A 508 -11.99 32.37 -2.27
CA MET A 508 -11.62 31.03 -2.74
C MET A 508 -10.36 31.08 -3.60
N HIS A 509 -10.26 32.02 -4.54
CA HIS A 509 -9.08 32.20 -5.38
C HIS A 509 -7.83 32.59 -4.57
N GLN A 510 -8.02 33.33 -3.48
CA GLN A 510 -6.95 33.71 -2.54
C GLN A 510 -6.59 32.60 -1.54
N GLY A 511 -7.29 31.46 -1.55
CA GLY A 511 -7.03 30.35 -0.64
C GLY A 511 -7.22 30.70 0.85
N ARG A 512 -8.13 31.64 1.18
CA ARG A 512 -8.24 32.11 2.57
C ARG A 512 -8.76 31.03 3.51
N LYS A 513 -8.07 30.87 4.65
CA LYS A 513 -8.43 29.89 5.68
C LYS A 513 -9.85 30.09 6.22
N ASP A 514 -10.27 31.33 6.49
CA ASP A 514 -11.61 31.62 7.04
C ASP A 514 -12.74 31.23 6.07
N PHE A 515 -12.46 31.22 4.76
CA PHE A 515 -13.40 30.72 3.76
C PHE A 515 -13.49 29.18 3.80
N GLN A 516 -12.35 28.50 3.87
CA GLN A 516 -12.31 27.03 4.04
C GLN A 516 -13.00 26.58 5.34
N ASP A 517 -12.75 27.29 6.45
CA ASP A 517 -13.38 27.01 7.75
C ASP A 517 -14.92 27.13 7.67
N ARG A 518 -15.44 28.11 6.91
CA ARG A 518 -16.89 28.24 6.67
C ARG A 518 -17.46 27.09 5.85
N LEU A 519 -16.76 26.64 4.82
CA LEU A 519 -17.20 25.47 4.04
C LEU A 519 -17.24 24.20 4.90
N ALA A 520 -16.23 24.02 5.76
CA ALA A 520 -16.19 22.90 6.70
C ALA A 520 -17.36 22.98 7.71
N LEU A 521 -17.67 24.17 8.21
CA LEU A 521 -18.81 24.37 9.12
C LEU A 521 -20.15 24.07 8.44
N GLN A 522 -20.32 24.45 7.17
CA GLN A 522 -21.51 24.13 6.38
C GLN A 522 -21.69 22.62 6.20
N LEU A 523 -20.59 21.90 5.92
CA LEU A 523 -20.62 20.44 5.86
C LEU A 523 -20.98 19.84 7.22
N ALA A 524 -20.42 20.36 8.32
CA ALA A 524 -20.76 19.87 9.66
C ALA A 524 -22.24 20.07 10.00
N TRP A 525 -22.83 21.22 9.64
CA TRP A 525 -24.28 21.45 9.80
C TRP A 525 -25.12 20.53 8.92
N PHE A 526 -24.68 20.28 7.69
CA PHE A 526 -25.34 19.32 6.82
C PHE A 526 -25.34 17.91 7.41
N LEU A 527 -24.20 17.43 7.90
CA LEU A 527 -24.09 16.11 8.51
C LEU A 527 -24.91 15.99 9.79
N LYS A 528 -24.93 17.05 10.61
CA LYS A 528 -25.73 17.12 11.83
C LYS A 528 -27.22 16.86 11.56
N HIS A 529 -27.75 17.35 10.44
CA HIS A 529 -29.15 17.13 10.05
C HIS A 529 -29.53 15.66 9.84
N PHE A 530 -28.58 14.78 9.51
CA PHE A 530 -28.85 13.34 9.35
C PHE A 530 -28.56 12.53 10.61
N ILE A 531 -27.88 13.14 11.59
CA ILE A 531 -27.60 12.52 12.89
C ILE A 531 -28.78 12.73 13.85
N GLU A 532 -29.38 13.92 13.83
CA GLU A 532 -30.59 14.28 14.60
C GLU A 532 -31.86 13.75 13.93
#